data_AF-A0A959CYZ0-F1
#
_entry.id   AF-A0A959CYZ0-F1
#
_cell.length_a   1.000
_cell.length_b   1.000
_cell.length_c   1.000
_cell.angle_alpha   90.00
_cell.angle_beta   90.00
_cell.angle_gamma   90.00
#
_symmetry.space_group_name_H-M   'P 1'
#
loop_
_entity.id
_entity.type
_entity.pdbx_description
1 polymer ?
#
loop_
_entity_poly.entity_id
_entity_poly.type
_entity_poly.pdbx_seq_one_letter_code
_entity_poly.pdbx_strand_id
1 'polypeptide(L)' 'PGEKEWKIHFSSDVDSWGAYSYNPGHDVATVTVPVEASENPIEAFSIIFEKADNGAHMVMGWENTVVKVPIEF' A
#
# COMPACT_ATOMS: atom_id res chain seq x y z
N PRO A 1 9.43 3.31 -2.65
CA PRO A 1 8.25 4.15 -3.01
C PRO A 1 8.73 5.24 -3.98
N GLY A 2 7.96 5.56 -5.02
CA GLY A 2 8.25 6.66 -5.94
C GLY A 2 7.50 7.93 -5.55
N GLU A 3 7.95 9.09 -6.04
CA GLU A 3 7.30 10.38 -5.76
C GLU A 3 5.88 10.48 -6.34
N LYS A 4 5.65 9.86 -7.51
CA LYS A 4 4.38 9.96 -8.25
C LYS A 4 3.50 8.74 -8.11
N GLU A 5 4.10 7.58 -7.85
CA GLU A 5 3.40 6.31 -7.79
C GLU A 5 4.13 5.35 -6.85
N TRP A 6 3.34 4.48 -6.21
CA TRP A 6 3.85 3.39 -5.39
C TRP A 6 3.53 2.08 -6.07
N LYS A 7 4.57 1.26 -6.23
CA LYS A 7 4.44 -0.15 -6.59
C LYS A 7 4.36 -0.95 -5.30
N ILE A 8 3.20 -1.57 -5.07
CA ILE A 8 2.86 -2.30 -3.86
C ILE A 8 2.87 -3.78 -4.19
N HIS A 9 3.57 -4.55 -3.35
CA HIS A 9 3.75 -5.98 -3.49
C HIS A 9 3.04 -6.68 -2.32
N PHE A 10 2.11 -7.57 -2.63
CA PHE A 10 1.50 -8.46 -1.65
C PHE A 10 2.25 -9.78 -1.71
N SER A 11 3.01 -10.09 -0.67
CA SER A 11 3.78 -11.33 -0.58
C SER A 11 3.04 -12.37 0.27
N SER A 12 3.23 -13.64 -0.09
CA SER A 12 2.81 -14.80 0.71
C SER A 12 3.81 -15.19 1.80
N ASP A 13 4.97 -14.52 1.87
CA ASP A 13 5.96 -14.74 2.92
C ASP A 13 5.43 -14.39 4.31
N VAL A 14 5.73 -15.25 5.26
CA VAL A 14 5.52 -15.04 6.69
C VAL A 14 6.89 -14.98 7.39
N ASP A 15 6.97 -14.32 8.54
CA ASP A 15 8.21 -14.17 9.32
C ASP A 15 9.36 -13.42 8.61
N SER A 16 9.01 -12.48 7.74
CA SER A 16 9.96 -11.62 7.02
C SER A 16 10.23 -10.32 7.79
N TRP A 17 11.50 -9.89 7.87
CA TRP A 17 11.93 -8.62 8.47
C TRP A 17 11.89 -7.46 7.47
N GLY A 18 10.85 -7.44 6.64
CA GLY A 18 10.66 -6.42 5.60
C GLY A 18 11.56 -6.64 4.39
N ALA A 19 12.04 -5.53 3.79
CA ALA A 19 12.71 -5.56 2.50
C ALA A 19 14.02 -6.37 2.46
N TYR A 20 14.67 -6.62 3.61
CA TYR A 20 15.92 -7.36 3.66
C TYR A 20 15.76 -8.85 3.29
N SER A 21 14.61 -9.42 3.63
CA SER A 21 14.22 -10.81 3.33
C SER A 21 13.23 -10.90 2.17
N TYR A 22 13.06 -9.82 1.40
CA TYR A 22 12.10 -9.78 0.31
C TYR A 22 12.50 -10.74 -0.83
N ASN A 23 11.61 -11.66 -1.17
CA ASN A 23 11.73 -12.56 -2.30
C ASN A 23 10.62 -12.29 -3.33
N PRO A 24 10.94 -11.73 -4.52
CA PRO A 24 9.95 -11.49 -5.57
C PRO A 24 9.20 -12.75 -6.04
N GLY A 25 9.78 -13.94 -5.84
CA GLY A 25 9.14 -15.20 -6.23
C GLY A 25 7.89 -15.54 -5.40
N HIS A 26 7.66 -14.84 -4.29
CA HIS A 26 6.54 -15.08 -3.38
C HIS A 26 5.46 -13.98 -3.44
N ASP A 27 5.60 -13.02 -4.35
CA ASP A 27 4.57 -12.04 -4.65
C ASP A 27 3.33 -12.72 -5.22
N VAL A 28 2.19 -12.56 -4.55
CA VAL A 28 0.88 -13.05 -5.01
C VAL A 28 0.13 -12.00 -5.83
N ALA A 29 0.44 -10.71 -5.60
CA ALA A 29 -0.11 -9.61 -6.39
C ALA A 29 0.84 -8.42 -6.37
N THR A 30 0.78 -7.63 -7.44
CA THR A 30 1.53 -6.37 -7.55
C THR A 30 0.62 -5.32 -8.19
N VAL A 31 0.55 -4.15 -7.57
CA VAL A 31 -0.28 -3.04 -8.05
C VAL A 31 0.52 -1.75 -8.03
N THR A 32 0.39 -0.95 -9.08
CA THR A 32 0.93 0.41 -9.11
C THR A 32 -0.23 1.39 -8.95
N VAL A 33 -0.13 2.27 -7.97
CA VAL A 33 -1.16 3.27 -7.67
C VAL A 33 -0.53 4.66 -7.59
N PRO A 34 -1.23 5.71 -8.04
CA PRO A 34 -0.72 7.07 -7.98
C PRO A 34 -0.68 7.57 -6.53
N VAL A 35 0.26 8.48 -6.26
CA VAL A 35 0.33 9.23 -5.00
C VAL A 35 -0.63 10.41 -5.05
N GLU A 36 -1.44 10.53 -4.01
CA GLU A 36 -2.26 11.69 -3.69
C GLU A 36 -1.65 12.46 -2.51
N ALA A 37 -1.93 13.76 -2.42
CA ALA A 37 -1.47 14.57 -1.30
C ALA A 37 -2.44 14.44 -0.11
N SER A 38 -1.91 14.32 1.11
CA SER A 38 -2.73 14.42 2.33
C SER A 38 -3.01 15.88 2.71
N GLU A 39 -4.15 16.13 3.35
CA GLU A 39 -4.47 17.46 3.89
C GLU A 39 -3.59 17.83 5.09
N ASN A 40 -3.26 16.84 5.93
CA ASN A 40 -2.40 17.00 7.11
C ASN A 40 -1.27 15.96 7.07
N PRO A 41 -0.07 16.29 7.61
CA PRO A 41 1.04 15.35 7.67
C PRO A 41 0.69 14.12 8.52
N ILE A 42 1.03 12.95 8.01
CA ILE A 42 0.85 11.64 8.64
C ILE A 42 2.19 11.22 9.23
N GLU A 43 2.38 11.43 10.54
CA GLU A 43 3.66 11.22 11.22
C GLU A 43 4.14 9.75 11.20
N ALA A 44 3.22 8.81 11.41
CA ALA A 44 3.50 7.38 11.40
C ALA A 44 2.86 6.72 10.18
N PHE A 45 3.63 5.88 9.48
CA PHE A 45 3.07 5.08 8.39
C PHE A 45 1.84 4.31 8.87
N SER A 46 0.71 4.56 8.22
CA SER A 46 -0.60 4.10 8.66
C SER A 46 -1.35 3.43 7.51
N ILE A 47 -2.14 2.42 7.83
CA ILE A 47 -3.01 1.71 6.89
C ILE A 47 -4.43 1.69 7.47
N ILE A 48 -5.41 2.09 6.67
CA ILE A 48 -6.83 1.96 6.98
C ILE A 48 -7.57 1.27 5.83
N PHE A 49 -8.77 0.76 6.11
CA PHE A 49 -9.66 0.20 5.10
C PHE A 49 -10.95 1.00 5.07
N GLU A 50 -11.26 1.55 3.91
CA GLU A 50 -12.51 2.27 3.65
C GLU A 50 -13.45 1.36 2.86
N LYS A 51 -14.74 1.35 3.21
CA LYS A 51 -15.73 0.55 2.49
C LYS A 51 -15.93 1.06 1.06
N ALA A 52 -15.98 0.16 0.09
CA ALA A 52 -16.35 0.43 -1.30
C ALA A 52 -17.55 -0.45 -1.71
N ASP A 53 -18.16 -0.17 -2.86
CA ASP A 53 -19.41 -0.82 -3.29
C ASP A 53 -19.29 -2.35 -3.40
N ASN A 54 -18.20 -2.84 -4.01
CA ASN A 54 -17.92 -4.27 -4.20
C ASN A 54 -16.61 -4.70 -3.51
N GLY A 55 -16.28 -4.06 -2.38
CA GLY A 55 -14.91 -4.11 -1.94
C GLY A 55 -14.54 -3.22 -0.76
N ALA A 56 -13.23 -2.98 -0.67
CA ALA A 56 -12.65 -1.98 0.20
C ALA A 56 -11.51 -1.25 -0.52
N HIS A 57 -11.23 -0.01 -0.13
CA HIS A 57 -9.99 0.66 -0.45
C HIS A 57 -9.02 0.51 0.73
N MET A 58 -7.89 -0.14 0.49
CA MET A 58 -6.77 -0.11 1.42
C MET A 58 -6.03 1.21 1.20
N VAL A 59 -6.13 2.11 2.17
CA VAL A 59 -5.52 3.44 2.11
C VAL A 59 -4.27 3.43 2.97
N MET A 60 -3.14 3.78 2.37
CA MET A 60 -1.85 3.85 3.05
C MET A 60 -1.35 5.29 3.03
N GLY A 61 -0.82 5.78 4.15
CA GLY A 61 -0.37 7.16 4.25
C GLY A 61 0.90 7.34 5.07
N TRP A 62 1.73 8.29 4.64
CA TRP A 62 2.96 8.73 5.33
C TRP A 62 3.36 10.12 4.86
N GLU A 63 3.74 10.99 5.80
CA GLU A 63 4.02 12.41 5.58
C GLU A 63 2.85 13.06 4.82
N ASN A 64 3.13 13.67 3.67
CA ASN A 64 2.13 14.31 2.82
C ASN A 64 1.61 13.41 1.70
N THR A 65 1.84 12.09 1.79
CA THR A 65 1.49 11.13 0.73
C THR A 65 0.41 10.16 1.18
N VAL A 66 -0.54 9.92 0.29
CA VAL A 66 -1.60 8.91 0.43
C VAL A 66 -1.68 8.10 -0.87
N VAL A 67 -1.85 6.79 -0.75
CA VAL A 67 -2.14 5.91 -1.88
C VAL A 67 -3.33 5.02 -1.55
N LYS A 68 -4.13 4.67 -2.57
CA LYS A 68 -5.36 3.87 -2.40
C LYS A 68 -5.30 2.65 -3.30
N VAL A 69 -5.36 1.46 -2.71
CA VAL A 69 -5.44 0.19 -3.44
C VAL A 69 -6.89 -0.32 -3.40
N PRO A 70 -7.56 -0.48 -4.55
CA PRO A 70 -8.87 -1.12 -4.60
C PRO A 70 -8.72 -2.63 -4.38
N ILE A 71 -9.56 -3.18 -3.50
CA ILE A 71 -9.70 -4.61 -3.23
C ILE A 71 -11.15 -4.98 -3.51
N GLU A 72 -11.38 -5.91 -4.42
CA GLU A 72 -12.70 -6.42 -4.77
C GLU A 72 -12.93 -7.80 -4.13
N PHE A 73 -14.16 -8.09 -3.73
CA PHE A 73 -14.59 -9.40 -3.21
C PHE A 73 -15.98 -9.79 -3.70
#